data_AF-A0A7G4RH72-F1
#
_entry.id   AF-A0A7G4RH72-F1
#
_cell.length_a   1.000
_cell.length_b   1.000
_cell.length_c   1.000
_cell.angle_alpha   90.00
_cell.angle_beta   90.00
_cell.angle_gamma   90.00
#
_symmetry.space_group_name_H-M   'P 1'
#
loop_
_entity.id
_entity.type
_entity.pdbx_description
1 polymer ?
#
loop_
_entity_poly.entity_id
_entity_poly.type
_entity_poly.pdbx_seq_one_letter_code
_entity_poly.pdbx_strand_id
1 'polypeptide(L)'
;MSVNVLKDATVNKILTFSLFIIFGLFCSQVYAQKTIKLSPNETKLLANNTLWTLNATCVVQCTNQNKGKIKINVIKNSGVINGKKLSTGQGTLIKVKNNSSVSVSAESGTQINLINLGSEELEAVCST
;
A
#
# COMPACT_ATOMS: atom_id res chain seq x y z
N MET A 1 4.50 -79.49 18.60
CA MET A 1 5.61 -79.82 17.69
C MET A 1 5.86 -78.61 16.80
N SER A 2 6.98 -77.91 16.77
CA SER A 2 8.13 -77.78 17.65
C SER A 2 8.74 -76.41 17.34
N VAL A 3 9.28 -75.76 18.36
CA VAL A 3 10.04 -74.50 18.29
C VAL A 3 11.43 -74.77 17.71
N ASN A 4 11.96 -73.85 16.89
CA ASN A 4 13.40 -73.51 16.75
C ASN A 4 13.57 -72.42 15.67
N VAL A 5 14.55 -71.52 15.66
CA VAL A 5 15.42 -70.83 16.63
C VAL A 5 16.10 -69.71 15.82
N LEU A 6 16.36 -68.59 16.50
CA LEU A 6 17.18 -67.41 16.17
C LEU A 6 18.30 -67.53 15.11
N LYS A 7 18.47 -66.44 14.34
CA LYS A 7 19.81 -65.84 14.05
C LYS A 7 19.74 -64.31 14.06
N ASP A 8 20.44 -63.73 15.01
CA ASP A 8 20.95 -62.36 15.06
C ASP A 8 21.63 -61.95 13.75
N ALA A 9 21.57 -60.66 13.38
CA ALA A 9 22.69 -59.74 13.64
C ALA A 9 22.59 -58.42 12.86
N THR A 10 22.95 -57.36 13.58
CA THR A 10 23.62 -56.13 13.12
C THR A 10 22.81 -55.01 12.44
N VAL A 11 22.40 -54.07 13.29
CA VAL A 11 22.45 -52.62 13.00
C VAL A 11 23.82 -52.28 12.40
N ASN A 12 23.85 -51.83 11.14
CA ASN A 12 25.00 -51.06 10.65
C ASN A 12 24.52 -49.82 9.90
N LYS A 13 24.96 -48.69 10.46
CA LYS A 13 25.21 -47.38 9.85
C LYS A 13 25.02 -47.36 8.34
N ILE A 14 24.14 -46.48 7.86
CA ILE A 14 24.28 -45.58 6.71
C ILE A 14 22.87 -45.09 6.40
N LEU A 15 22.46 -43.97 7.00
CA LEU A 15 21.65 -42.96 6.32
C LEU A 15 21.58 -41.66 7.15
N THR A 16 22.75 -41.10 7.45
CA THR A 16 22.86 -39.69 7.80
C THR A 16 22.76 -38.90 6.50
N PHE A 17 21.55 -38.49 6.11
CA PHE A 17 21.38 -37.44 5.09
C PHE A 17 20.22 -36.53 5.49
N SER A 18 20.60 -35.51 6.27
CA SER A 18 20.13 -34.12 6.18
C SER A 18 18.64 -33.90 5.90
N LEU A 19 17.85 -33.76 6.95
CA LEU A 19 16.58 -33.04 6.91
C LEU A 19 16.75 -31.63 7.50
N PHE A 20 17.65 -30.84 6.91
CA PHE A 20 17.70 -29.39 7.09
C PHE A 20 16.76 -28.75 6.04
N ILE A 21 15.45 -28.76 6.29
CA ILE A 21 14.51 -27.85 5.60
C ILE A 21 13.76 -27.06 6.67
N ILE A 22 14.51 -26.25 7.40
CA ILE A 22 13.97 -25.16 8.21
C ILE A 22 14.93 -24.00 7.98
N PHE A 23 14.69 -23.17 6.97
CA PHE A 23 15.12 -21.76 6.90
C PHE A 23 14.75 -21.22 5.51
N GLY A 24 13.90 -20.20 5.48
CA GLY A 24 13.74 -19.38 4.28
C GLY A 24 12.32 -19.10 3.81
N LEU A 25 11.29 -19.12 4.66
CA LEU A 25 10.02 -18.45 4.35
C LEU A 25 9.92 -17.09 5.05
N PHE A 26 10.96 -16.26 4.90
CA PHE A 26 10.82 -14.83 5.15
C PHE A 26 10.20 -14.21 3.90
N CYS A 27 8.87 -14.22 3.84
CA CYS A 27 8.15 -13.43 2.86
C CYS A 27 8.40 -11.95 3.20
N SER A 28 9.29 -11.30 2.45
CA SER A 28 9.52 -9.86 2.57
C SER A 28 8.19 -9.14 2.39
N GLN A 29 7.71 -8.47 3.44
CA GLN A 29 6.54 -7.60 3.38
C GLN A 29 6.92 -6.42 2.46
N VAL A 30 6.68 -6.55 1.15
CA VAL A 30 6.79 -5.43 0.23
C VAL A 30 5.64 -4.49 0.57
N TYR A 31 5.94 -3.40 1.27
CA TYR A 31 5.00 -2.31 1.50
C TYR A 31 4.52 -1.84 0.12
N ALA A 32 3.23 -2.03 -0.16
CA ALA A 32 2.64 -1.67 -1.44
C ALA A 32 2.60 -0.14 -1.55
N GLN A 33 3.63 0.43 -2.18
CA GLN A 33 3.69 1.85 -2.47
C GLN A 33 2.96 2.13 -3.77
N LYS A 34 2.06 3.11 -3.76
CA LYS A 34 1.31 3.54 -4.94
C LYS A 34 1.74 4.93 -5.38
N THR A 35 2.32 5.02 -6.56
CA THR A 35 2.68 6.27 -7.20
C THR A 35 1.55 6.79 -8.07
N ILE A 36 1.21 8.07 -7.90
CA ILE A 36 0.15 8.77 -8.61
C ILE A 36 0.77 10.00 -9.26
N LYS A 37 0.86 10.02 -10.59
CA LYS A 37 1.27 11.22 -11.34
C LYS A 37 0.07 12.06 -11.69
N LEU A 38 0.19 13.38 -11.67
CA LEU A 38 -0.85 14.33 -12.04
C LEU A 38 -0.23 15.43 -12.89
N SER A 39 -0.55 15.43 -14.17
CA SER A 39 -0.19 16.50 -15.10
C SER A 39 -0.91 17.80 -14.71
N PRO A 40 -0.42 18.97 -15.15
CA PRO A 40 -1.12 20.25 -14.92
C PRO A 40 -2.57 20.20 -15.40
N ASN A 41 -3.52 20.66 -14.57
CA ASN A 41 -4.97 20.64 -14.82
C ASN A 41 -5.58 19.25 -15.05
N GLU A 42 -4.83 18.16 -14.83
CA GLU A 42 -5.35 16.81 -14.94
C GLU A 42 -6.25 16.48 -13.75
N THR A 43 -7.33 15.74 -14.04
CA THR A 43 -8.21 15.13 -13.03
C THR A 43 -8.06 13.62 -13.07
N LYS A 44 -7.77 13.01 -11.92
CA LYS A 44 -7.76 11.57 -11.74
C LYS A 44 -8.84 11.13 -10.76
N LEU A 45 -9.60 10.11 -11.16
CA LEU A 45 -10.53 9.43 -10.28
C LEU A 45 -9.77 8.40 -9.45
N LEU A 46 -9.82 8.53 -8.13
CA LEU A 46 -9.30 7.53 -7.21
C LEU A 46 -10.45 6.92 -6.41
N ALA A 47 -10.35 5.62 -6.15
CA ALA A 47 -11.38 4.87 -5.44
C ALA A 47 -10.75 3.92 -4.42
N ASN A 48 -11.36 3.82 -3.24
CA ASN A 48 -11.13 2.72 -2.33
C ASN A 48 -12.14 1.60 -2.62
N ASN A 49 -11.71 0.61 -3.40
CA ASN A 49 -12.55 -0.53 -3.77
C ASN A 49 -12.43 -1.70 -2.78
N THR A 50 -11.68 -1.55 -1.68
CA THR A 50 -11.59 -2.59 -0.66
C THR A 50 -12.82 -2.55 0.25
N LEU A 51 -13.04 -3.63 1.00
CA LEU A 51 -14.14 -3.75 1.96
C LEU A 51 -13.84 -3.05 3.32
N TRP A 52 -12.66 -2.45 3.46
CA TRP A 52 -12.21 -1.79 4.70
C TRP A 52 -11.78 -0.35 4.46
N THR A 53 -11.66 0.43 5.54
CA THR A 53 -11.12 1.79 5.46
C THR A 53 -9.63 1.74 5.14
N LEU A 54 -9.23 2.41 4.07
CA LEU A 54 -7.83 2.57 3.68
C LEU A 54 -7.26 3.81 4.37
N ASN A 55 -6.16 3.65 5.09
CA ASN A 55 -5.38 4.75 5.62
C ASN A 55 -4.07 4.81 4.83
N ALA A 56 -3.69 5.99 4.36
CA ALA A 56 -2.46 6.19 3.63
C ALA A 56 -1.81 7.51 3.99
N THR A 57 -0.49 7.54 3.88
CA THR A 57 0.30 8.77 3.88
C THR A 57 0.95 8.91 2.52
N CYS A 58 0.72 10.05 1.87
CA CYS A 58 1.24 10.36 0.55
C CYS A 58 2.28 11.46 0.66
N VAL A 59 3.48 11.22 0.12
CA VAL A 59 4.53 12.23 -0.01
C VAL A 59 4.48 12.78 -1.42
N VAL A 60 4.28 14.10 -1.55
CA VAL A 60 4.25 14.79 -2.84
C VAL A 60 5.67 15.14 -3.27
N GLN A 61 6.03 14.74 -4.48
CA GLN A 61 7.25 15.08 -5.19
C GLN A 61 6.92 16.09 -6.30
N CYS A 62 7.69 17.18 -6.38
CA CYS A 62 7.55 18.21 -7.40
C CYS A 62 8.92 18.58 -7.94
N THR A 63 9.03 18.73 -9.27
CA THR A 63 10.26 19.17 -9.93
C THR A 63 10.64 20.60 -9.56
N ASN A 64 9.65 21.46 -9.34
CA ASN A 64 9.85 22.86 -8.96
C ASN A 64 9.22 23.11 -7.58
N GLN A 65 10.04 23.66 -6.68
CA GLN A 65 9.85 23.57 -5.24
C GLN A 65 8.68 24.39 -4.67
N ASN A 66 8.04 25.25 -5.46
CA ASN A 66 7.45 26.45 -4.85
C ASN A 66 5.93 26.51 -4.73
N LYS A 67 5.07 25.93 -5.61
CA LYS A 67 3.62 26.25 -5.57
C LYS A 67 2.66 25.17 -6.14
N GLY A 68 2.77 23.92 -5.70
CA GLY A 68 1.76 22.91 -6.04
C GLY A 68 0.40 23.22 -5.39
N LYS A 69 -0.69 22.96 -6.12
CA LYS A 69 -2.07 23.07 -5.60
C LYS A 69 -2.87 21.87 -6.05
N ILE A 70 -3.43 21.15 -5.08
CA ILE A 70 -4.25 19.97 -5.33
C ILE A 70 -5.66 20.25 -4.82
N LYS A 71 -6.66 20.08 -5.69
CA LYS A 71 -8.07 20.08 -5.30
C LYS A 71 -8.57 18.64 -5.23
N ILE A 72 -9.30 18.34 -4.17
CA ILE A 72 -9.88 17.02 -3.94
C ILE A 72 -11.37 17.21 -3.76
N ASN A 73 -12.19 16.51 -4.55
CA ASN A 73 -13.64 16.50 -4.40
C ASN A 73 -14.11 15.08 -4.14
N VAL A 74 -14.93 14.86 -3.13
CA VAL A 74 -15.53 13.56 -2.84
C VAL A 74 -16.75 13.37 -3.72
N ILE A 75 -16.71 12.33 -4.54
CA ILE A 75 -17.78 11.98 -5.48
C ILE A 75 -18.74 10.96 -4.87
N LYS A 76 -18.20 10.04 -4.05
CA LYS A 76 -18.99 9.01 -3.38
C LYS A 76 -18.44 8.73 -1.99
N ASN A 77 -19.36 8.46 -1.07
CA ASN A 77 -19.11 8.13 0.33
C ASN A 77 -18.32 9.23 1.07
N SER A 78 -17.41 8.88 1.98
CA SER A 78 -16.72 9.84 2.84
C SER A 78 -15.28 9.45 3.19
N GLY A 79 -14.51 10.42 3.68
CA GLY A 79 -13.12 10.19 4.07
C GLY A 79 -12.56 11.37 4.87
N VAL A 80 -11.30 11.26 5.26
CA VAL A 80 -10.56 12.27 6.02
C VAL A 80 -9.30 12.63 5.25
N ILE A 81 -9.04 13.92 5.09
CA ILE A 81 -7.84 14.42 4.43
C ILE A 81 -7.17 15.44 5.35
N ASN A 82 -5.93 15.17 5.76
CA ASN A 82 -5.20 15.96 6.77
C ASN A 82 -6.06 16.25 8.02
N GLY A 83 -6.75 15.24 8.53
CA GLY A 83 -7.63 15.34 9.69
C GLY A 83 -9.01 15.98 9.42
N LYS A 84 -9.25 16.56 8.25
CA LYS A 84 -10.55 17.12 7.88
C LYS A 84 -11.45 16.06 7.27
N LYS A 85 -12.58 15.76 7.91
CA LYS A 85 -13.63 14.90 7.35
C LYS A 85 -14.32 15.60 6.18
N LEU A 86 -14.49 14.87 5.08
CA LEU A 86 -15.18 15.29 3.88
C LEU A 86 -16.19 14.22 3.47
N SER A 87 -17.39 14.66 3.09
CA SER A 87 -18.48 13.82 2.59
C SER A 87 -18.76 14.13 1.12
N THR A 88 -19.59 13.30 0.49
CA THR A 88 -19.98 13.45 -0.92
C THR A 88 -20.42 14.88 -1.25
N GLY A 89 -19.93 15.40 -2.37
CA GLY A 89 -20.15 16.77 -2.84
C GLY A 89 -19.21 17.81 -2.21
N GLN A 90 -18.54 17.48 -1.11
CA GLN A 90 -17.55 18.36 -0.49
C GLN A 90 -16.18 18.21 -1.13
N GLY A 91 -15.37 19.25 -1.00
CA GLY A 91 -13.99 19.23 -1.43
C GLY A 91 -13.07 20.04 -0.53
N THR A 92 -11.79 19.87 -0.75
CA THR A 92 -10.74 20.64 -0.09
C THR A 92 -9.67 21.03 -1.10
N LEU A 93 -8.98 22.13 -0.81
CA LEU A 93 -7.83 22.60 -1.57
C LEU A 93 -6.60 22.52 -0.67
N ILE A 94 -5.56 21.84 -1.14
CA ILE A 94 -4.32 21.66 -0.40
C ILE A 94 -3.20 22.33 -1.19
N LYS A 95 -2.47 23.22 -0.53
CA LYS A 95 -1.22 23.77 -1.04
C LYS A 95 -0.11 22.81 -0.67
N VAL A 96 0.67 22.37 -1.66
CA VAL A 96 1.74 21.40 -1.47
C VAL A 96 3.05 21.98 -2.03
N LYS A 97 4.13 21.62 -1.37
CA LYS A 97 5.51 21.84 -1.81
C LYS A 97 6.18 20.49 -1.99
N ASN A 98 7.39 20.48 -2.53
CA ASN A 98 8.18 19.26 -2.59
C ASN A 98 8.34 18.64 -1.19
N ASN A 99 8.22 17.31 -1.11
CA ASN A 99 8.19 16.52 0.13
C ASN A 99 7.04 16.83 1.11
N SER A 100 5.96 17.48 0.66
CA SER A 100 4.78 17.65 1.52
C SER A 100 4.10 16.32 1.79
N SER A 101 3.78 16.06 3.05
CA SER A 101 3.03 14.87 3.47
C SER A 101 1.54 15.17 3.54
N VAL A 102 0.73 14.26 3.00
CA VAL A 102 -0.73 14.31 3.03
C VAL A 102 -1.25 13.01 3.63
N SER A 103 -1.97 13.09 4.74
CA SER A 103 -2.63 11.94 5.36
C SER A 103 -4.04 11.79 4.82
N VAL A 104 -4.41 10.57 4.45
CA VAL A 104 -5.70 10.25 3.86
C VAL A 104 -6.28 9.02 4.58
N SER A 105 -7.56 9.10 4.92
CA SER A 105 -8.38 7.95 5.31
C SER A 105 -9.59 7.89 4.39
N ALA A 106 -9.81 6.78 3.71
CA ALA A 106 -10.92 6.60 2.79
C ALA A 106 -11.74 5.39 3.23
N GLU A 107 -12.99 5.61 3.58
CA GLU A 107 -13.93 4.52 3.87
C GLU A 107 -14.12 3.61 2.64
N SER A 108 -14.66 2.41 2.85
CA SER A 108 -14.96 1.48 1.76
C SER A 108 -15.90 2.12 0.73
N GLY A 109 -15.58 1.97 -0.55
CA GLY A 109 -16.37 2.52 -1.66
C GLY A 109 -16.22 4.04 -1.88
N THR A 110 -15.34 4.72 -1.15
CA THR A 110 -15.08 6.14 -1.34
C THR A 110 -14.44 6.43 -2.70
N GLN A 111 -14.98 7.42 -3.41
CA GLN A 111 -14.44 7.88 -4.69
C GLN A 111 -14.17 9.38 -4.63
N ILE A 112 -13.03 9.79 -5.16
CA ILE A 112 -12.62 11.20 -5.20
C ILE A 112 -12.10 11.57 -6.58
N ASN A 113 -12.32 12.84 -6.96
CA ASN A 113 -11.59 13.49 -8.02
C ASN A 113 -10.39 14.22 -7.43
N LEU A 114 -9.20 13.80 -7.82
CA LEU A 114 -7.93 14.43 -7.49
C LEU A 114 -7.49 15.29 -8.67
N ILE A 115 -7.32 16.59 -8.45
CA ILE A 115 -7.11 17.56 -9.51
C ILE A 115 -5.85 18.36 -9.21
N ASN A 116 -4.91 18.40 -10.14
CA ASN A 116 -3.76 19.30 -10.06
C ASN A 116 -4.14 20.67 -10.63
N LEU A 117 -4.26 21.67 -9.76
CA LEU A 117 -4.52 23.07 -10.15
C LEU A 117 -3.22 23.90 -10.28
N GLY A 118 -2.06 23.25 -10.21
CA GLY A 118 -0.77 23.83 -10.51
C GLY A 118 -0.48 23.86 -12.01
N SER A 119 0.56 24.62 -12.37
CA SER A 119 1.09 24.71 -13.73
C SER A 119 2.14 23.64 -14.06
N GLU A 120 2.46 22.78 -13.09
CA GLU A 120 3.56 21.81 -13.16
C GLU A 120 3.06 20.41 -12.80
N GLU A 121 3.75 19.39 -13.30
CA GLU A 121 3.46 17.99 -12.94
C GLU A 121 3.75 17.73 -11.46
N LEU A 122 2.86 16.97 -10.82
CA LEU A 122 3.00 16.51 -9.45
C LEU A 122 3.05 14.98 -9.43
N GLU A 123 3.92 14.42 -8.62
CA GLU A 123 3.91 12.99 -8.31
C GLU A 123 3.62 12.81 -6.82
N ALA A 124 2.72 11.90 -6.47
CA ALA A 124 2.41 11.56 -5.09
C ALA A 124 2.70 10.09 -4.86
N VAL A 125 3.51 9.82 -3.85
CA VAL A 125 3.95 8.48 -3.49
C VAL A 125 3.28 8.10 -2.19
N CYS A 126 2.30 7.20 -2.25
CA CYS A 126 1.45 6.82 -1.12
C CYS A 126 1.84 5.46 -0.54
N SER A 127 1.87 5.36 0.79
CA SER A 127 2.03 4.11 1.53
C SER A 127 0.87 3.92 2.50
N THR A 128 0.33 2.70 2.59
CA THR A 128 -0.72 2.29 3.51
C THR A 128 -0.17 1.61 4.75
#